data_AF-A0AAU4IC30-F1
#
_entry.id   AF-A0AAU4IC30-F1
#
_cell.length_a   1.000
_cell.length_b   1.000
_cell.length_c   1.000
_cell.angle_alpha   90.00
_cell.angle_beta   90.00
_cell.angle_gamma   90.00
#
_symmetry.space_group_name_H-M   'P 1'
#
loop_
_entity.id
_entity.type
_entity.pdbx_description
1 polymer ?
#
loop_
_entity_poly.entity_id
_entity_poly.type
_entity_poly.pdbx_seq_one_letter_code
_entity_poly.pdbx_strand_id
1 'polypeptide(L)' 'MTQPLCGSATQDGRRCRNKAIIGSGQCSKHQGAWTSYGVAQRKKKEAEAKMRKLRRKK' A
#
# COMPACT_ATOMS: atom_id res chain seq x y z
N MET A 1 19.92 18.12 -1.87
CA MET A 1 19.20 16.83 -1.90
C MET A 1 17.80 17.03 -1.34
N THR A 2 16.75 16.89 -2.14
CA THR A 2 15.35 16.94 -1.68
C THR A 2 14.93 15.56 -1.18
N GLN A 3 14.57 15.44 0.10
CA GLN A 3 14.06 14.19 0.66
C GLN A 3 12.70 13.87 0.01
N PRO A 4 12.49 12.66 -0.55
CA PRO A 4 11.22 12.29 -1.16
C PRO A 4 10.11 12.23 -0.11
N LEU A 5 8.87 12.39 -0.55
CA LEU A 5 7.68 12.21 0.31
C LEU A 5 7.28 10.74 0.33
N CYS A 6 6.73 10.29 1.46
CA CYS A 6 6.31 8.90 1.65
C CYS A 6 5.23 8.44 0.67
N GLY A 7 4.25 9.29 0.36
CA GLY A 7 3.21 8.98 -0.62
C GLY A 7 2.31 7.77 -0.28
N SER A 8 2.46 7.11 0.86
CA SER A 8 1.59 6.00 1.28
C SER A 8 0.16 6.48 1.48
N ALA A 9 -0.81 5.66 1.10
CA ALA A 9 -2.22 5.96 1.35
C ALA A 9 -2.50 5.83 2.85
N THR A 10 -3.02 6.90 3.46
CA THR A 10 -3.47 6.90 4.85
C THR A 10 -4.88 6.35 4.96
N GLN A 11 -5.31 5.99 6.17
CA GLN A 11 -6.68 5.52 6.41
C GLN A 11 -7.74 6.57 6.01
N ASP A 12 -7.40 7.85 6.10
CA ASP A 12 -8.25 8.97 5.65
C ASP A 12 -8.34 9.12 4.12
N GLY A 13 -7.77 8.19 3.34
CA GLY A 13 -7.77 8.21 1.88
C GLY A 13 -6.82 9.24 1.25
N ARG A 14 -6.09 10.01 2.05
CA ARG A 14 -5.10 10.98 1.58
C ARG A 14 -3.73 10.34 1.38
N ARG A 15 -2.85 11.01 0.64
CA ARG A 15 -1.44 10.62 0.50
C ARG A 15 -0.63 11.15 1.67
N CYS A 16 0.23 10.32 2.25
CA CYS A 16 1.15 10.72 3.30
C CYS A 16 2.17 11.72 2.77
N ARG A 17 2.18 12.93 3.37
CA ARG A 17 3.12 14.01 3.06
C ARG A 17 4.33 14.05 4.00
N ASN A 18 4.54 13.01 4.82
CA ASN A 18 5.75 12.93 5.65
C ASN A 18 6.96 12.66 4.76
N LYS A 19 8.12 13.17 5.18
CA LYS A 19 9.40 12.85 4.55
C LYS A 19 9.65 11.35 4.62
N ALA A 20 9.92 10.76 3.46
CA ALA A 20 10.37 9.39 3.37
C ALA A 20 11.78 9.29 3.93
N ILE A 21 12.08 8.14 4.52
CA ILE A 21 13.42 7.78 4.93
C ILE A 21 14.23 7.54 3.66
N ILE A 22 15.39 8.17 3.58
CA ILE A 22 16.32 8.09 2.45
C ILE A 22 16.61 6.61 2.17
N GLY A 23 16.30 6.16 0.94
CA GLY A 23 16.48 4.77 0.50
C GLY A 23 15.27 3.84 0.63
N SER A 24 14.24 4.18 1.43
CA SER A 24 13.05 3.31 1.59
C SER A 24 11.81 3.77 0.81
N GLY A 25 11.77 5.05 0.39
CA GLY A 25 10.59 5.65 -0.25
C GLY A 25 9.38 5.82 0.69
N GLN A 26 9.45 5.38 1.95
CA GLN A 26 8.38 5.47 2.95
C GLN A 26 8.88 6.18 4.22
N CYS A 27 7.98 6.84 4.96
CA CYS A 27 8.33 7.47 6.25
C CYS A 27 8.30 6.43 7.37
N SER A 28 8.90 6.70 8.54
CA SER A 28 8.93 5.75 9.68
C SER A 28 7.55 5.22 10.10
N LYS A 29 6.48 6.02 9.93
CA LYS A 29 5.09 5.58 10.22
C LYS A 29 4.55 4.55 9.23
N HIS A 30 5.13 4.50 8.03
CA HIS A 30 4.79 3.56 6.97
C HIS A 30 5.95 2.63 6.63
N GLN A 31 7.04 2.69 7.39
CA GLN A 31 8.21 1.87 7.18
C GLN A 31 7.93 0.50 7.76
N GLY A 32 7.89 -0.51 6.90
CA GLY A 32 7.55 -1.87 7.26
C GLY A 32 6.82 -2.53 6.09
N ALA A 33 7.11 -3.80 5.85
CA ALA A 33 6.78 -4.50 4.60
C ALA A 33 5.28 -4.50 4.22
N TRP A 34 4.39 -4.14 5.13
CA TRP A 34 2.95 -4.24 4.93
C TRP A 34 2.26 -3.18 5.78
N THR A 35 2.08 -1.97 5.26
CA THR A 35 1.08 -1.05 5.86
C THR A 35 -0.24 -1.81 5.94
N SER A 36 -0.97 -1.72 7.06
CA SER A 36 -2.27 -2.41 7.25
C SER A 36 -3.21 -2.19 6.06
N TYR A 37 -3.15 -0.99 5.47
CA TYR A 37 -3.82 -0.63 4.24
C TYR A 37 -3.31 -1.39 3.00
N GLY A 38 -1.99 -1.49 2.81
CA GLY A 38 -1.39 -2.29 1.74
C GLY A 38 -1.74 -3.78 1.83
N VAL A 39 -1.83 -4.34 3.04
CA VAL A 39 -2.34 -5.71 3.27
C VAL A 39 -3.80 -5.84 2.85
N ALA A 40 -4.63 -4.88 3.27
CA ALA A 40 -6.06 -4.91 2.95
C ALA A 40 -6.31 -4.84 1.44
N GLN A 41 -5.55 -3.99 0.72
CA GLN A 41 -5.62 -3.89 -0.74
C GLN A 41 -5.12 -5.16 -1.44
N ARG A 42 -4.04 -5.77 -0.95
CA ARG A 42 -3.54 -7.07 -1.46
C ARG A 42 -4.55 -8.18 -1.25
N LYS A 43 -5.11 -8.31 -0.04
CA LYS A 43 -6.17 -9.29 0.26
C LYS A 43 -7.40 -9.07 -0.62
N LYS A 44 -7.80 -7.82 -0.85
CA LYS A 44 -8.92 -7.50 -1.75
C LYS A 44 -8.61 -7.90 -3.19
N LYS A 45 -7.42 -7.60 -3.71
CA LYS A 45 -6.98 -8.04 -5.04
C LYS A 45 -6.88 -9.56 -5.16
N GLU A 46 -6.37 -10.25 -4.15
CA GLU A 46 -6.31 -11.72 -4.13
C GLU A 46 -7.71 -12.34 -4.07
N ALA A 47 -8.62 -11.79 -3.27
CA ALA A 47 -10.01 -12.22 -3.22
C ALA A 47 -10.70 -12.02 -4.58
N GLU A 48 -10.53 -10.85 -5.21
CA GLU A 48 -11.10 -10.55 -6.53
C GLU A 48 -10.50 -11.44 -7.62
N ALA A 49 -9.18 -11.69 -7.59
CA ALA A 49 -8.52 -12.62 -8.50
C ALA A 49 -9.01 -14.07 -8.31
N LYS A 50 -9.24 -14.49 -7.06
CA LYS A 50 -9.82 -15.82 -6.75
C LYS A 50 -11.24 -15.93 -7.28
N MET A 51 -12.08 -14.91 -7.06
CA MET A 51 -13.44 -14.87 -7.60
C MET A 51 -13.46 -14.85 -9.13
N ARG A 52 -12.53 -14.14 -9.78
CA ARG A 52 -12.39 -14.13 -11.24
C ARG A 52 -11.97 -15.50 -11.79
N LYS A 53 -11.07 -16.23 -11.12
CA LYS A 53 -10.72 -17.61 -11.48
C LYS A 53 -11.91 -18.57 -11.34
N LEU A 54 -12.68 -18.46 -10.25
CA LEU A 54 -13.89 -19.25 -10.03
C LEU A 54 -14.94 -19.01 -11.11
N ARG A 55 -15.21 -17.75 -11.47
CA ARG A 55 -16.14 -17.39 -12.55
C ARG A 55 -15.72 -17.94 -13.93
N ARG A 56 -14.42 -18.04 -14.19
CA ARG A 56 -13.88 -18.55 -15.46
C ARG A 56 -13.87 -20.09 -15.55
N LYS A 57 -14.13 -20.78 -14.44
CA LYS A 57 -14.13 -22.25 -14.33
C LYS A 57 -15.56 -22.84 -14.41
N LYS A 58 -16.58 -21.99 -14.47
CA LYS A 58 -17.98 -22.32 -14.73
C LYS A 58 -18.29 -22.03 -16.19
#